data_AF-A0A1M7DUV8-F1
#
_entry.id   AF-A0A1M7DUV8-F1
#
_cell.length_a   1.000
_cell.length_b   1.000
_cell.length_c   1.000
_cell.angle_alpha   90.00
_cell.angle_beta   90.00
_cell.angle_gamma   90.00
#
_symmetry.space_group_name_H-M   'P 1'
#
loop_
_entity.id
_entity.type
_entity.pdbx_description
1 polymer ?
#
loop_
_entity_poly.entity_id
_entity_poly.type
_entity_poly.pdbx_seq_one_letter_code
_entity_poly.pdbx_strand_id
1 'polypeptide(L)'
;MQFVQREKEKKNLIDAYQAMRQSGRQQLRFVIGEAGSGKTVLINQFLDEISATTDQTLIVSSSCSVQSDYNIPYQPFKELLKQLLKDVDEEDSKKEKFKEVFRFCAKTVFEHAPDLLGNFIPGTAIISAIGQNLFQDKDKEPAHSIDESKIVVQYVDAVCSIAEKYRLALIVDNLQWIDP
;
A
#
# COMPACT_ATOMS: atom_id res chain seq x y z
N MET A 1 25.30 -8.17 -8.31
CA MET A 1 25.49 -9.45 -7.60
C MET A 1 24.41 -10.39 -8.08
N GLN A 2 24.75 -11.51 -8.72
CA GLN A 2 23.77 -12.42 -9.33
C GLN A 2 23.14 -13.29 -8.21
N PHE A 3 21.82 -13.23 -8.06
CA PHE A 3 21.08 -13.97 -7.03
C PHE A 3 20.73 -15.36 -7.56
N VAL A 4 21.70 -16.28 -7.51
CA VAL A 4 21.65 -17.54 -8.29
C VAL A 4 20.80 -18.65 -7.63
N GLN A 5 20.19 -18.44 -6.45
CA GLN A 5 19.64 -19.54 -5.64
C GLN A 5 18.12 -19.56 -5.41
N ARG A 6 17.33 -18.67 -6.05
CA ARG A 6 15.87 -18.60 -5.81
C ARG A 6 15.03 -18.42 -7.08
N GLU A 7 15.55 -18.83 -8.24
CA GLU A 7 14.85 -18.67 -9.52
C GLU A 7 13.50 -19.40 -9.55
N LYS A 8 13.39 -20.55 -8.86
CA LYS A 8 12.12 -21.29 -8.76
C LYS A 8 11.09 -20.51 -7.95
N GLU A 9 11.46 -19.99 -6.78
CA GLU A 9 10.57 -19.23 -5.91
C GLU A 9 10.17 -17.91 -6.55
N LYS A 10 11.11 -17.21 -7.20
CA LYS A 10 10.83 -16.01 -7.99
C LYS A 10 9.85 -16.31 -9.12
N LYS A 11 10.10 -17.38 -9.88
CA LYS A 11 9.18 -17.84 -10.92
C LYS A 11 7.78 -18.12 -10.38
N ASN A 12 7.66 -18.77 -9.22
CA ASN A 12 6.35 -19.02 -8.59
C ASN A 12 5.60 -17.71 -8.25
N LEU A 13 6.29 -16.67 -7.79
CA LEU A 13 5.70 -15.36 -7.53
C LEU A 13 5.27 -14.67 -8.83
N ILE A 14 6.10 -14.75 -9.88
CA ILE A 14 5.79 -14.21 -11.22
C ILE A 14 4.59 -14.92 -11.83
N ASP A 15 4.56 -16.26 -11.82
CA ASP A 15 3.46 -17.06 -12.36
C ASP A 15 2.15 -16.75 -11.58
N ALA A 16 2.23 -16.55 -10.26
CA ALA A 16 1.09 -16.14 -9.44
C ALA A 16 0.57 -14.73 -9.82
N TYR A 17 1.47 -13.75 -9.98
CA TYR A 17 1.12 -12.42 -10.46
C TYR A 17 0.45 -12.46 -11.85
N GLN A 18 0.99 -13.25 -12.78
CA GLN A 18 0.39 -13.44 -14.11
C GLN A 18 -1.00 -14.08 -14.03
N ALA A 19 -1.19 -15.09 -13.18
CA ALA A 19 -2.51 -15.70 -12.97
C ALA A 19 -3.52 -14.72 -12.36
N MET A 20 -3.10 -13.85 -11.43
CA MET A 20 -3.94 -12.76 -10.91
C MET A 20 -4.35 -11.82 -12.04
N ARG A 21 -3.40 -11.40 -12.90
CA ARG A 21 -3.69 -10.52 -14.04
C ARG A 21 -4.70 -11.11 -15.02
N GLN A 22 -4.63 -12.41 -15.27
CA GLN A 22 -5.53 -13.09 -16.22
C GLN A 22 -6.93 -13.31 -15.64
N SER A 23 -7.01 -13.65 -14.35
CA SER A 23 -8.28 -14.00 -13.70
C SER A 23 -9.01 -12.81 -13.07
N GLY A 24 -8.31 -11.71 -12.80
CA GLY A 24 -8.82 -10.58 -12.03
C GLY A 24 -9.07 -10.89 -10.54
N ARG A 25 -8.72 -12.10 -10.08
CA ARG A 25 -8.94 -12.53 -8.69
C ARG A 25 -7.78 -12.12 -7.81
N GLN A 26 -8.08 -11.52 -6.67
CA GLN A 26 -7.08 -11.15 -5.66
C GLN A 26 -6.32 -12.40 -5.17
N GLN A 27 -5.05 -12.22 -4.82
CA GLN A 27 -4.21 -13.30 -4.31
C GLN A 27 -3.49 -12.86 -3.03
N LEU A 28 -3.50 -13.75 -2.04
CA LEU A 28 -2.65 -13.67 -0.85
C LEU A 28 -1.55 -14.73 -0.95
N ARG A 29 -0.33 -14.35 -0.57
CA ARG A 29 0.85 -15.22 -0.58
C ARG A 29 1.67 -14.96 0.67
N PHE A 30 2.11 -16.02 1.32
CA PHE A 30 3.06 -15.95 2.43
C PHE A 30 4.44 -16.42 1.94
N VAL A 31 5.47 -15.63 2.19
CA VAL A 31 6.87 -15.98 1.94
C VAL A 31 7.51 -16.32 3.28
N ILE A 32 7.77 -17.60 3.50
CA ILE A 32 8.24 -18.14 4.79
C ILE A 32 9.63 -18.74 4.60
N GLY A 33 10.46 -18.68 5.63
CA GLY A 33 11.82 -19.21 5.63
C GLY A 33 12.63 -18.68 6.81
N GLU A 34 13.80 -19.27 7.04
CA GLU A 34 14.68 -18.91 8.15
C GLU A 34 15.19 -17.46 8.08
N ALA A 35 15.62 -16.93 9.23
CA ALA A 35 16.30 -15.63 9.26
C ALA A 35 17.56 -15.68 8.37
N GLY A 36 17.78 -14.62 7.58
CA GLY A 36 18.91 -14.59 6.63
C GLY A 36 18.74 -15.45 5.38
N SER A 37 17.63 -16.17 5.18
CA SER A 37 17.42 -17.04 4.01
C SER A 37 17.20 -16.31 2.66
N GLY A 38 17.30 -14.97 2.66
CA GLY A 38 17.14 -14.13 1.47
C GLY A 38 15.70 -13.79 1.07
N LYS A 39 14.70 -13.88 1.98
CA LYS A 39 13.27 -13.60 1.67
C LYS A 39 13.04 -12.19 1.13
N THR A 40 13.54 -11.17 1.82
CA THR A 40 13.41 -9.77 1.40
C THR A 40 14.08 -9.53 0.05
N VAL A 41 15.24 -10.16 -0.20
CA VAL A 41 15.91 -10.06 -1.51
C VAL A 41 15.08 -10.72 -2.61
N LEU A 42 14.50 -11.90 -2.36
CA LEU A 42 13.59 -12.55 -3.30
C LEU A 42 12.38 -11.67 -3.62
N ILE A 43 11.75 -11.05 -2.61
CA ILE A 43 10.62 -10.15 -2.79
C ILE A 43 11.03 -8.94 -3.63
N ASN A 44 12.13 -8.26 -3.29
CA ASN A 44 12.60 -7.09 -4.02
C ASN A 44 12.86 -7.40 -5.50
N GLN A 45 13.48 -8.55 -5.80
CA GLN A 45 13.70 -8.95 -7.20
C GLN A 45 12.40 -9.22 -7.96
N PHE A 46 11.43 -9.83 -7.29
CA PHE A 46 10.09 -9.99 -7.86
C PHE A 46 9.44 -8.62 -8.14
N LEU A 47 9.56 -7.65 -7.22
CA LEU A 47 9.04 -6.29 -7.39
C LEU A 47 9.74 -5.53 -8.53
N ASP A 48 11.06 -5.64 -8.63
CA ASP A 48 11.84 -5.09 -9.74
C ASP A 48 11.34 -5.65 -11.09
N GLU A 49 11.07 -6.95 -11.16
CA GLU A 49 10.59 -7.59 -12.38
C GLU A 49 9.16 -7.16 -12.76
N ILE A 50 8.24 -7.06 -11.79
CA ILE A 50 6.87 -6.61 -12.09
C ILE A 50 6.79 -5.08 -12.33
N SER A 51 7.69 -4.29 -11.75
CA SER A 51 7.75 -2.83 -12.00
C SER A 51 8.31 -2.49 -13.38
N ALA A 52 9.18 -3.34 -13.92
CA ALA A 52 9.70 -3.21 -15.28
C ALA A 52 8.65 -3.46 -16.37
N THR A 53 7.51 -4.07 -16.02
CA THR A 53 6.38 -4.20 -16.95
C THR A 53 5.61 -2.88 -17.04
N THR A 54 5.25 -2.44 -18.25
CA THR A 54 4.56 -1.16 -18.54
C THR A 54 3.13 -1.06 -17.98
N ASP A 55 2.75 -1.99 -17.12
CA ASP A 55 1.43 -2.10 -16.51
C ASP A 55 1.17 -1.00 -15.47
N GLN A 56 -0.10 -0.67 -15.28
CA GLN A 56 -0.61 0.22 -14.23
C GLN A 56 -0.62 -0.48 -12.85
N THR A 57 0.48 -1.14 -12.49
CA THR A 57 0.64 -1.81 -11.20
C THR A 57 1.25 -0.85 -10.19
N LEU A 58 0.51 -0.53 -9.13
CA LEU A 58 1.00 0.22 -7.99
C LEU A 58 1.59 -0.75 -6.98
N ILE A 59 2.86 -0.53 -6.66
CA ILE A 59 3.61 -1.36 -5.71
C ILE A 59 3.84 -0.52 -4.47
N VAL A 60 3.39 -1.01 -3.32
CA VAL A 60 3.64 -0.39 -2.02
C VAL A 60 4.09 -1.45 -1.03
N SER A 61 5.03 -1.08 -0.16
CA SER A 61 5.64 -2.02 0.78
C SER A 61 5.77 -1.41 2.16
N SER A 62 5.62 -2.23 3.19
CA SER A 62 5.80 -1.84 4.59
C SER A 62 6.55 -2.95 5.32
N SER A 63 7.09 -2.65 6.50
CA SER A 63 7.73 -3.64 7.35
C SER A 63 7.19 -3.50 8.76
N CYS A 64 6.88 -4.63 9.40
CA CYS A 64 6.66 -4.62 10.83
C CYS A 64 8.00 -4.40 11.55
N SER A 65 7.98 -3.69 12.68
CA SER A 65 9.17 -3.42 13.48
C SER A 65 8.84 -3.39 14.97
N VAL A 66 9.74 -3.91 15.80
CA VAL A 66 9.61 -3.94 17.27
C VAL A 66 9.93 -2.59 17.91
N GLN A 67 10.70 -1.75 17.21
CA GLN A 67 11.45 -0.64 17.78
C GLN A 67 10.67 0.67 17.89
N SER A 68 9.35 0.67 17.72
CA SER A 68 8.59 1.89 18.00
C SER A 68 8.28 1.97 19.50
N ASP A 69 8.93 2.90 20.20
CA ASP A 69 8.56 3.29 21.58
C ASP A 69 7.10 3.75 21.67
N TYR A 70 6.49 4.03 20.51
CA TYR A 70 5.10 4.36 20.28
C TYR A 70 4.47 3.16 19.58
N ASN A 71 3.77 2.30 20.32
CA ASN A 71 3.00 1.18 19.76
C ASN A 71 1.89 1.72 18.85
N ILE A 72 2.23 2.09 17.60
CA ILE A 72 1.32 2.74 16.66
C ILE A 72 0.41 1.67 16.08
N PRO A 73 -0.91 1.69 16.39
CA PRO A 73 -1.82 0.67 15.90
C PRO A 73 -1.85 0.70 14.37
N TYR A 74 -1.82 -0.50 13.77
CA TYR A 74 -1.91 -0.69 12.32
C TYR A 74 -0.80 -0.01 11.50
N GLN A 75 0.40 0.19 12.07
CA GLN A 75 1.50 0.89 11.40
C GLN A 75 1.81 0.39 9.99
N PRO A 76 1.97 -0.91 9.71
CA PRO A 76 2.28 -1.38 8.36
C PRO A 76 1.20 -0.94 7.35
N PHE A 77 -0.07 -1.06 7.73
CA PHE A 77 -1.20 -0.65 6.91
C PHE A 77 -1.27 0.87 6.70
N LYS A 78 -0.93 1.67 7.74
CA LYS A 78 -0.75 3.12 7.63
C LYS A 78 0.31 3.48 6.60
N GLU A 79 1.45 2.79 6.61
CA GLU A 79 2.55 3.04 5.68
C GLU A 79 2.17 2.72 4.24
N LEU A 80 1.46 1.61 4.01
CA LEU A 80 0.97 1.25 2.67
C LEU A 80 0.03 2.33 2.09
N LEU A 81 -0.96 2.79 2.87
CA LEU A 81 -1.85 3.86 2.43
C LEU A 81 -1.10 5.18 2.23
N LYS A 82 -0.16 5.51 3.12
CA LYS A 82 0.70 6.68 2.94
C LYS A 82 1.43 6.60 1.61
N GLN A 83 2.02 5.47 1.23
CA GLN A 83 2.73 5.36 -0.06
C GLN A 83 1.79 5.51 -1.27
N LEU A 84 0.55 5.03 -1.20
CA LEU A 84 -0.46 5.27 -2.24
C LEU A 84 -0.87 6.75 -2.36
N LEU A 85 -0.64 7.53 -1.30
CA LEU A 85 -1.07 8.91 -1.13
C LEU A 85 0.10 9.90 -0.96
N LYS A 86 1.35 9.46 -1.13
CA LYS A 86 2.52 10.31 -0.96
C LYS A 86 3.05 10.63 -2.33
N ASP A 87 3.33 11.92 -2.53
CA ASP A 87 4.21 12.40 -3.60
C ASP A 87 5.46 11.52 -3.61
N VAL A 88 5.66 10.77 -4.70
CA VAL A 88 6.96 10.19 -5.01
C VAL A 88 7.91 11.36 -5.26
N ASP A 89 9.22 11.14 -5.08
CA ASP A 89 10.31 12.13 -5.22
C ASP A 89 10.02 13.26 -6.23
N GLU A 90 10.51 14.47 -5.96
CA GLU A 90 10.20 15.70 -6.74
C GLU A 90 10.33 15.57 -8.28
N GLU A 91 11.08 14.59 -8.77
CA GLU A 91 11.22 14.25 -10.18
C GLU A 91 10.01 13.49 -10.77
N ASP A 92 9.38 12.59 -10.00
CA ASP A 92 8.24 11.78 -10.43
C ASP A 92 6.89 12.48 -10.21
N SER A 93 6.78 13.34 -9.20
CA SER A 93 5.59 14.19 -8.94
C SER A 93 5.19 15.07 -10.14
N LYS A 94 6.16 15.38 -11.02
CA LYS A 94 5.95 16.17 -12.24
C LYS A 94 5.31 15.37 -13.38
N LYS A 95 5.32 14.03 -13.33
CA LYS A 95 4.75 13.18 -14.38
C LYS A 95 3.22 13.16 -14.29
N GLU A 96 2.55 13.40 -15.41
CA GLU A 96 1.09 13.51 -15.44
C GLU A 96 0.37 12.22 -14.99
N LYS A 97 0.94 11.06 -15.33
CA LYS A 97 0.47 9.75 -14.88
C LYS A 97 0.47 9.63 -13.35
N PHE A 98 1.49 10.19 -12.68
CA PHE A 98 1.57 10.16 -11.22
C PHE A 98 0.46 11.02 -10.59
N LYS A 99 0.28 12.25 -11.09
CA LYS A 99 -0.81 13.13 -10.62
C LYS A 99 -2.18 12.50 -10.81
N GLU A 100 -2.39 11.76 -11.89
CA GLU A 100 -3.63 11.03 -12.13
C GLU A 100 -3.85 9.92 -11.09
N VAL A 101 -2.83 9.08 -10.86
CA VAL A 101 -2.87 8.01 -9.84
C VAL A 101 -3.13 8.60 -8.46
N PHE A 102 -2.36 9.61 -8.07
CA PHE A 102 -2.47 10.26 -6.78
C PHE A 102 -3.85 10.88 -6.57
N ARG A 103 -4.37 11.65 -7.55
CA ARG A 103 -5.70 12.25 -7.47
C ARG A 103 -6.78 11.17 -7.33
N PHE A 104 -6.64 10.07 -8.06
CA PHE A 104 -7.58 8.95 -7.95
C PHE A 104 -7.53 8.32 -6.55
N CYS A 105 -6.36 7.90 -6.08
CA CYS A 105 -6.19 7.30 -4.75
C CYS A 105 -6.70 8.24 -3.64
N ALA A 106 -6.34 9.51 -3.71
CA ALA A 106 -6.79 10.54 -2.76
C ALA A 106 -8.32 10.61 -2.71
N LYS A 107 -8.97 10.75 -3.88
CA LYS A 107 -10.43 10.79 -4.00
C LYS A 107 -11.07 9.52 -3.45
N THR A 108 -10.57 8.35 -3.82
CA THR A 108 -11.10 7.06 -3.36
C THR A 108 -11.00 6.92 -1.84
N VAL A 109 -9.88 7.29 -1.24
CA VAL A 109 -9.72 7.24 0.23
C VAL A 109 -10.66 8.26 0.91
N PHE A 110 -10.83 9.45 0.34
CA PHE A 110 -11.77 10.44 0.89
C PHE A 110 -13.24 10.00 0.83
N GLU A 111 -13.62 9.26 -0.22
CA GLU A 111 -14.97 8.75 -0.42
C GLU A 111 -15.26 7.53 0.46
N HIS A 112 -14.35 6.54 0.46
CA HIS A 112 -14.57 5.23 1.08
C HIS A 112 -13.98 5.09 2.49
N ALA A 113 -13.00 5.93 2.85
CA ALA A 113 -12.26 5.80 4.10
C ALA A 113 -12.00 7.13 4.83
N PRO A 114 -13.03 7.95 5.07
CA PRO A 114 -12.88 9.27 5.67
C PRO A 114 -12.26 9.24 7.07
N ASP A 115 -12.48 8.19 7.87
CA ASP A 115 -11.93 8.10 9.23
C ASP A 115 -10.44 7.71 9.23
N LEU A 116 -9.89 7.28 8.09
CA LEU A 116 -8.45 7.12 7.91
C LEU A 116 -7.77 8.47 7.66
N LEU A 117 -8.52 9.49 7.24
CA LEU A 117 -7.99 10.85 7.11
C LEU A 117 -7.82 11.48 8.50
N GLY A 118 -6.69 12.15 8.72
CA GLY A 118 -6.35 12.70 10.05
C GLY A 118 -5.77 11.66 11.02
N ASN A 119 -6.25 10.42 11.00
CA ASN A 119 -5.72 9.32 11.84
C ASN A 119 -4.54 8.57 11.21
N PHE A 120 -4.55 8.38 9.88
CA PHE A 120 -3.57 7.56 9.14
C PHE A 120 -2.74 8.43 8.19
N ILE A 121 -3.36 9.42 7.55
CA ILE A 121 -2.69 10.35 6.62
C ILE A 121 -2.92 11.80 7.06
N PRO A 122 -1.87 12.66 7.11
CA PRO A 122 -2.04 14.08 7.33
C PRO A 122 -2.95 14.69 6.25
N GLY A 123 -4.07 15.31 6.66
CA GLY A 123 -5.09 15.84 5.73
C GLY A 123 -4.54 16.87 4.73
N THR A 124 -3.47 17.57 5.09
CA THR A 124 -2.79 18.55 4.23
C THR A 124 -2.28 17.96 2.91
N ALA A 125 -1.86 16.69 2.89
CA ALA A 125 -1.42 16.03 1.66
C ALA A 125 -2.57 15.82 0.67
N ILE A 126 -3.80 15.64 1.17
CA ILE A 126 -4.96 15.26 0.36
C ILE A 126 -5.76 16.51 -0.07
N ILE A 127 -5.69 17.59 0.72
CA ILE A 127 -6.30 18.89 0.41
C ILE A 127 -5.84 19.45 -0.94
N SER A 128 -4.55 19.33 -1.26
CA SER A 128 -4.02 19.77 -2.56
C SER A 128 -4.52 18.93 -3.73
N ALA A 129 -4.85 17.66 -3.49
CA ALA A 129 -5.24 16.69 -4.52
C ALA A 129 -6.71 16.80 -4.93
N ILE A 130 -7.58 16.97 -3.93
CA ILE A 130 -9.05 16.94 -4.09
C ILE A 130 -9.64 18.37 -4.10
N GLY A 131 -8.91 19.34 -3.55
CA GLY A 131 -9.33 20.75 -3.46
C GLY A 131 -9.96 21.09 -2.11
N GLN A 132 -9.67 22.29 -1.60
CA GLN A 132 -10.09 22.76 -0.26
C GLN A 132 -11.60 22.73 -0.01
N ASN A 133 -12.42 22.98 -1.04
CA ASN A 133 -13.88 23.06 -0.89
C ASN A 133 -14.54 21.72 -0.51
N LEU A 134 -13.93 20.58 -0.86
CA LEU A 134 -14.46 19.26 -0.49
C LEU A 134 -14.14 18.87 0.96
N PHE A 135 -13.10 19.47 1.56
CA PHE A 135 -12.73 19.20 2.95
C PHE A 135 -13.60 19.97 3.96
N GLN A 136 -14.09 21.15 3.58
CA GLN A 136 -14.91 22.01 4.46
C GLN A 136 -16.24 21.36 4.89
N ASP A 137 -16.77 20.40 4.11
CA ASP A 137 -18.01 19.67 4.45
C ASP A 137 -17.79 18.47 5.39
N LYS A 138 -16.53 18.06 5.64
CA LYS A 138 -16.19 16.88 6.45
C LYS A 138 -15.27 17.19 7.63
N ASP A 139 -15.16 18.45 8.06
CA ASP A 139 -14.56 18.82 9.36
C ASP A 139 -15.39 18.24 10.52
N LYS A 140 -15.30 16.92 10.71
CA LYS A 140 -15.79 16.22 11.86
C LYS A 140 -14.66 16.13 12.86
N GLU A 141 -15.01 16.47 14.10
CA GLU A 141 -14.18 16.45 15.29
C GLU A 141 -13.18 15.29 15.29
N PRO A 142 -11.93 15.49 15.75
CA PRO A 142 -10.98 14.40 15.92
C PRO A 142 -11.64 13.30 16.74
N ALA A 143 -11.80 12.13 16.14
CA ALA A 143 -12.60 11.04 16.68
C ALA A 143 -12.13 10.67 18.10
N HIS A 144 -12.93 11.03 19.10
CA HIS A 144 -12.85 10.41 20.42
C HIS A 144 -13.33 8.96 20.28
N SER A 145 -12.43 8.02 20.57
CA SER A 145 -12.52 6.56 20.36
C SER A 145 -12.59 6.13 18.89
N ILE A 146 -11.47 5.57 18.41
CA ILE A 146 -11.39 4.90 17.12
C ILE A 146 -12.17 3.58 17.22
N ASP A 147 -13.22 3.42 16.41
CA ASP A 147 -13.86 2.12 16.20
C ASP A 147 -13.01 1.29 15.24
N GLU A 148 -12.28 0.31 15.78
CA GLU A 148 -11.41 -0.58 15.02
C GLU A 148 -12.15 -1.31 13.90
N SER A 149 -13.40 -1.73 14.14
CA SER A 149 -14.19 -2.45 13.13
C SER A 149 -14.46 -1.55 11.94
N LYS A 150 -14.78 -0.28 12.21
CA LYS A 150 -15.02 0.74 11.18
C LYS A 150 -13.76 1.06 10.39
N ILE A 151 -12.60 1.13 11.05
CA ILE A 151 -11.30 1.35 10.38
C ILE A 151 -10.96 0.21 9.43
N VAL A 152 -11.13 -1.03 9.86
CA VAL A 152 -10.82 -2.20 9.03
C VAL A 152 -11.69 -2.22 7.77
N VAL A 153 -13.00 -1.99 7.92
CA VAL A 153 -13.93 -1.93 6.79
C VAL A 153 -13.54 -0.83 5.81
N GLN A 154 -13.30 0.39 6.31
CA GLN A 154 -12.90 1.52 5.46
C GLN A 154 -11.57 1.28 4.75
N TYR A 155 -10.60 0.65 5.41
CA TYR A 155 -9.33 0.30 4.80
C TYR A 155 -9.54 -0.66 3.63
N VAL A 156 -10.31 -1.73 3.85
CA VAL A 156 -10.61 -2.74 2.82
C VAL A 156 -11.36 -2.09 1.65
N ASP A 157 -12.38 -1.29 1.93
CA ASP A 157 -13.17 -0.60 0.89
C ASP A 157 -12.28 0.30 0.03
N ALA A 158 -11.42 1.12 0.64
CA ALA A 158 -10.50 1.97 -0.11
C ALA A 158 -9.53 1.16 -0.98
N VAL A 159 -8.93 0.09 -0.45
CA VAL A 159 -8.00 -0.76 -1.22
C VAL A 159 -8.73 -1.47 -2.36
N CYS A 160 -9.93 -2.00 -2.11
CA CYS A 160 -10.76 -2.64 -3.12
C CYS A 160 -11.15 -1.67 -4.23
N SER A 161 -11.61 -0.46 -3.89
CA SER A 161 -11.97 0.57 -4.88
C SER A 161 -10.75 1.06 -5.66
N ILE A 162 -9.56 1.14 -5.05
CA ILE A 162 -8.34 1.44 -5.79
C ILE A 162 -8.02 0.30 -6.78
N ALA A 163 -8.20 -0.94 -6.35
CA ALA A 163 -7.94 -2.14 -7.14
C ALA A 163 -8.87 -2.31 -8.36
N GLU A 164 -10.00 -1.60 -8.41
CA GLU A 164 -10.89 -1.58 -9.58
C GLU A 164 -10.24 -0.89 -10.79
N LYS A 165 -9.39 0.13 -10.56
CA LYS A 165 -8.72 0.88 -11.62
C LYS A 165 -7.26 0.48 -11.80
N TYR A 166 -6.55 0.26 -10.70
CA TYR A 166 -5.12 -0.02 -10.70
C TYR A 166 -4.86 -1.43 -10.19
N ARG A 167 -3.84 -2.10 -10.73
CA ARG A 167 -3.39 -3.35 -10.11
C ARG A 167 -2.59 -3.00 -8.86
N LEU A 168 -2.84 -3.69 -7.75
CA LEU A 168 -2.13 -3.45 -6.49
C LEU A 168 -1.24 -4.64 -6.14
N ALA A 169 0.01 -4.35 -5.80
CA ALA A 169 0.90 -5.25 -5.09
C ALA A 169 1.20 -4.63 -3.71
N LEU A 170 0.62 -5.23 -2.66
CA LEU A 170 0.81 -4.81 -1.28
C LEU A 170 1.76 -5.79 -0.58
N ILE A 171 2.85 -5.27 -0.02
CA ILE A 171 3.88 -6.09 0.61
C ILE A 171 4.00 -5.69 2.08
N VAL A 172 3.91 -6.68 2.97
CA VAL A 172 4.18 -6.51 4.40
C VAL A 172 5.31 -7.45 4.76
N ASP A 173 6.48 -6.90 5.02
CA ASP A 173 7.66 -7.66 5.45
C ASP A 173 7.73 -7.75 6.98
N ASN A 174 8.57 -8.66 7.45
CA ASN A 174 8.86 -8.90 8.86
C ASN A 174 7.63 -9.20 9.73
N LEU A 175 6.64 -9.92 9.17
CA LEU A 175 5.41 -10.33 9.85
C LEU A 175 5.63 -11.07 11.17
N GLN A 176 6.83 -11.62 11.45
CA GLN A 176 7.16 -12.16 12.77
C GLN A 176 7.02 -11.15 13.93
N TRP A 177 6.90 -9.86 13.62
CA TRP A 177 6.70 -8.77 14.58
C TRP A 177 5.25 -8.22 14.58
N ILE A 178 4.30 -8.90 13.94
CA ILE A 178 2.90 -8.43 13.85
C ILE A 178 2.13 -8.60 15.19
N ASP A 179 2.71 -9.31 16.15
CA ASP A 179 2.13 -9.61 17.46
C ASP A 179 3.25 -9.59 18.53
N PRO A 180 3.09 -8.94 19.69
CA PRO A 180 3.92 -9.15 20.87
C PRO A 180 3.54 -10.43 21.65
#